data_AF-A0AA40EIK4-F1
#
_entry.id   AF-A0AA40EIK4-F1
#
_cell.length_a   1.000
_cell.length_b   1.000
_cell.length_c   1.000
_cell.angle_alpha   90.00
_cell.angle_beta   90.00
_cell.angle_gamma   90.00
#
_symmetry.space_group_name_H-M   'P 1'
#
loop_
_entity.id
_entity.type
_entity.pdbx_description
1 polymer ?
#
loop_
_entity_poly.entity_id
_entity_poly.type
_entity_poly.pdbx_seq_one_letter_code
_entity_poly.pdbx_strand_id
1 'polypeptide(L)' 'MPPLTFTCTLCWRPSPPPSHIISPRGSARLACAPCYAALLDLAVCWVCGELVVRGDDLRVSGVG' A
#
# COMPACT_ATOMS: atom_id res chain seq x y z
N MET A 1 -16.53 10.71 24.33
CA MET A 1 -16.61 10.34 22.90
C MET A 1 -15.57 9.26 22.65
N PRO A 2 -15.93 8.09 22.08
CA PRO A 2 -14.92 7.11 21.68
C PRO A 2 -14.04 7.70 20.56
N PRO A 3 -12.77 7.28 20.46
CA PRO A 3 -11.91 7.70 19.35
C PRO A 3 -12.49 7.21 18.02
N LEU A 4 -12.41 8.05 16.98
CA LEU A 4 -12.73 7.62 15.61
C LEU A 4 -11.74 6.53 15.23
N THR A 5 -12.22 5.33 14.90
CA THR A 5 -11.38 4.20 14.46
C THR A 5 -11.94 3.60 13.19
N PHE A 6 -11.05 3.07 12.35
CA PHE A 6 -11.43 2.30 11.16
C PHE A 6 -10.86 0.89 11.25
N THR A 7 -11.43 -0.06 10.50
CA THR A 7 -10.89 -1.41 10.39
C THR A 7 -9.89 -1.46 9.24
N CYS A 8 -8.62 -1.76 9.54
CA CYS A 8 -7.59 -1.96 8.53
C CYS A 8 -7.93 -3.18 7.67
N THR A 9 -7.93 -3.04 6.34
CA THR A 9 -8.30 -4.12 5.41
C THR A 9 -7.19 -5.17 5.23
N LEU A 10 -6.01 -4.96 5.83
CA LEU A 10 -4.90 -5.92 5.80
C LEU A 10 -4.86 -6.79 7.05
N CYS A 11 -4.77 -6.16 8.23
CA CYS A 11 -4.65 -6.88 9.50
C CYS A 11 -5.99 -7.13 10.20
N TRP A 12 -7.09 -6.58 9.68
CA TRP A 12 -8.45 -6.68 10.26
C TRP A 12 -8.58 -6.19 11.70
N ARG A 13 -7.64 -5.34 12.15
CA ARG A 13 -7.68 -4.71 13.48
C ARG A 13 -8.23 -3.28 13.41
N PRO A 14 -8.92 -2.81 14.48
CA PRO A 14 -9.24 -1.40 14.64
C PRO A 14 -7.96 -0.57 14.71
N SER A 15 -7.89 0.52 13.96
CA SER A 15 -6.77 1.45 13.95
C SER A 15 -7.27 2.89 14.12
N PRO A 16 -6.54 3.74 14.86
CA PRO A 16 -6.79 5.17 14.85
C PRO A 16 -6.41 5.77 13.47
N PRO A 17 -6.99 6.91 13.08
CA PRO A 17 -6.56 7.70 11.94
C PRO A 17 -5.13 8.25 12.14
N PRO A 18 -4.42 8.64 11.06
CA PRO A 18 -4.87 8.67 9.66
C PRO A 18 -4.91 7.27 9.01
N SER A 19 -5.80 7.10 8.03
CA SER A 19 -5.86 5.89 7.19
C SER A 19 -5.16 6.14 5.85
N HIS A 20 -4.50 5.11 5.32
CA HIS A 20 -3.87 5.17 4.00
C HIS A 20 -4.73 4.45 2.96
N ILE A 21 -4.98 5.09 1.82
CA ILE A 21 -5.71 4.48 0.70
C ILE A 21 -4.71 3.69 -0.14
N ILE A 22 -4.95 2.39 -0.30
CA ILE A 22 -4.04 1.50 -1.05
C ILE A 22 -4.52 1.18 -2.46
N SER A 23 -5.73 1.57 -2.86
CA SER A 23 -6.30 1.24 -4.17
C SER A 23 -6.47 2.46 -5.08
N PRO A 24 -5.95 2.41 -6.33
CA PRO A 24 -6.10 3.51 -7.30
C PRO A 24 -7.44 3.50 -8.06
N ARG A 25 -8.23 2.41 -8.03
CA ARG A 25 -9.53 2.34 -8.73
C ARG A 25 -10.58 1.55 -7.95
N GLY A 26 -11.75 2.16 -7.71
CA GLY A 26 -13.02 1.47 -7.46
C GLY A 26 -13.35 1.02 -6.03
N SER A 27 -12.38 0.83 -5.15
CA SER A 27 -12.67 0.53 -3.73
C SER A 27 -11.58 1.07 -2.83
N ALA A 28 -11.89 2.13 -2.07
CA ALA A 28 -10.96 2.75 -1.13
C ALA A 28 -10.68 1.79 0.04
N ARG A 29 -9.73 0.88 -0.15
CA ARG A 29 -9.21 0.03 0.92
C ARG A 29 -8.32 0.85 1.83
N LEU A 30 -8.56 0.75 3.13
CA LEU A 30 -7.84 1.51 4.15
C LEU A 30 -6.81 0.63 4.84
N ALA A 31 -5.57 1.11 4.92
CA ALA A 31 -4.48 0.50 5.66
C ALA A 31 -4.08 1.36 6.86
N CYS A 32 -3.75 0.72 7.98
CA CYS A 32 -3.03 1.39 9.07
C CYS A 32 -1.58 1.63 8.66
N ALA A 33 -0.93 2.62 9.29
CA ALA A 33 0.47 2.98 9.01
C ALA A 33 1.45 1.78 8.90
N PRO A 34 1.47 0.81 9.85
CA PRO A 34 2.41 -0.31 9.73
C PRO A 34 2.10 -1.24 8.56
N CYS A 35 0.83 -1.49 8.24
CA CYS A 35 0.47 -2.31 7.08
C CYS A 35 0.71 -1.57 5.76
N TYR A 36 0.55 -0.24 5.75
CA TYR A 36 0.89 0.58 4.59
C TYR A 36 2.39 0.57 4.32
N ALA A 37 3.22 0.74 5.35
CA ALA A 37 4.68 0.65 5.23
C ALA A 37 5.12 -0.73 4.72
N ALA A 38 4.60 -1.81 5.32
CA ALA A 38 4.89 -3.17 4.87
C ALA A 38 4.48 -3.41 3.40
N LEU A 39 3.36 -2.82 2.94
CA LEU A 39 2.97 -2.86 1.54
C LEU A 39 3.90 -2.07 0.61
N LEU A 40 4.53 -1.00 1.09
CA LEU A 40 5.52 -0.25 0.33
C LEU A 40 6.84 -1.02 0.21
N ASP A 41 7.22 -1.76 1.25
CA ASP A 41 8.41 -2.61 1.27
C ASP A 41 8.23 -3.90 0.47
N LEU A 42 6.99 -4.38 0.34
CA LEU A 42 6.68 -5.52 -0.48
C LEU A 42 6.83 -5.11 -1.95
N ALA A 43 7.90 -5.58 -2.60
CA ALA A 43 8.13 -5.43 -4.04
C ALA A 43 7.12 -6.26 -4.86
N VAL A 44 5.84 -6.25 -4.48
CA VAL A 44 4.74 -6.99 -5.10
C VAL A 44 3.53 -6.06 -5.25
N CYS A 45 2.85 -6.19 -6.37
CA CYS A 45 1.57 -5.54 -6.61
C CYS A 45 0.53 -6.27 -5.76
N TRP A 46 -0.03 -5.59 -4.76
CA TRP A 46 -1.06 -6.19 -3.91
C TRP A 46 -2.39 -6.45 -4.65
N VAL A 47 -2.52 -5.98 -5.91
CA VAL A 47 -3.67 -6.25 -6.78
C VAL A 47 -3.51 -7.57 -7.55
N CYS A 48 -2.40 -7.76 -8.28
CA CYS A 48 -2.19 -8.95 -9.13
C CYS A 48 -1.26 -10.01 -8.51
N GLY A 49 -0.59 -9.71 -7.40
CA GLY A 49 0.40 -10.60 -6.78
C GLY A 49 1.73 -10.71 -7.55
N GLU A 50 1.91 -9.93 -8.61
CA GLU A 50 3.14 -9.89 -9.40
C GLU A 50 4.20 -9.01 -8.75
N LEU A 51 5.48 -9.37 -8.89
CA LEU A 51 6.57 -8.56 -8.39
C LEU A 51 6.61 -7.19 -9.09
N VAL A 52 6.61 -6.11 -8.31
CA VAL A 52 6.78 -4.74 -8.80
C VAL A 52 8.23 -4.35 -8.58
N VAL A 53 8.99 -4.28 -9.66
CA VAL A 53 10.31 -3.65 -9.66
C VAL A 53 10.09 -2.14 -9.62
N ARG A 54 10.26 -1.51 -8.46
CA ARG A 54 10.33 -0.04 -8.36
C ARG A 54 11.73 0.40 -8.78
N GLY A 55 11.91 0.57 -10.09
CA GLY A 55 13.14 1.11 -10.65
C GLY A 55 13.07 2.63 -10.79
N ASP A 56 13.93 3.33 -10.07
CA ASP A 56 14.61 4.50 -10.65
C ASP A 56 16.02 4.59 -10.08
N ASP A 57 16.85 3.62 -10.47
CA ASP A 57 18.30 3.81 -10.58
C ASP A 57 18.87 2.85 -11.64
N LEU A 58 18.38 2.99 -12.87
CA LEU A 58 19.12 2.58 -14.06
C LEU A 58 18.92 3.63 -15.15
N ARG A 59 19.75 4.66 -15.10
CA ARG A 59 20.14 5.35 -16.34
C ARG A 59 20.87 4.33 -17.21
N VAL A 60 20.22 3.88 -18.27
CA VAL A 60 20.73 3.58 -19.63
C VAL A 60 19.65 2.73 -20.32
N SER A 61 18.82 3.39 -21.14
CA SER A 61 18.35 2.76 -22.37
C SER A 61 19.18 3.35 -23.49
N GLY A 62 20.28 2.65 -23.78
CA GLY A 62 20.99 2.80 -25.03
C GLY A 62 20.09 2.37 -26.18
N VAL A 63 20.22 3.10 -27.28
CA VAL A 63 19.95 2.63 -28.64
C VAL A 63 20.68 1.31 -28.90
N GLY A 64 20.00 0.35 -29.53
CA GLY A 64 20.56 -0.93 -29.97
C GLY A 64 19.48 -1.89 -30.43
#